data_AF-A0A085NK78-F1
#
_entry.id   AF-A0A085NK78-F1
#
_cell.length_a   1.000
_cell.length_b   1.000
_cell.length_c   1.000
_cell.angle_alpha   90.00
_cell.angle_beta   90.00
_cell.angle_gamma   90.00
#
_symmetry.space_group_name_H-M   'P 1'
#
loop_
_entity.id
_entity.type
_entity.pdbx_description
1 polymer ?
#
loop_
_entity_poly.entity_id
_entity_poly.type
_entity_poly.pdbx_seq_one_letter_code
_entity_poly.pdbx_strand_id
1 'polypeptide(L)'
;MDVSACKPCSLISTCSECTKNGCFWCGTTQDCFDQNALVLSHSYGQCIQWTGNSEECSLLDCPSILTCDGCLLAGPNCGWCDDGSGTGLGHCMYGSTNGPAVWNEERNAYEVDFGLCPLASWYVTSCPACQCNGHGFCSNETAEEESTELLKCLSCANRTTGAHCERCIEGYYGNALNGGVCTACECNGQATHCDPFHGQCYCNTKGVSGYNCDKCEQKYIGDPRNQTCFYELTVDFVFTFNLNGEDDAHITRINFVTRPPKENTDVSFKLTCTGLLNSQGKVNLTVFSGAFGNNRLRRFLIGSACHEVERRFSAEEFLFGTDANTTFFVFLYDFKTPMIIQISFAQTPSVDWMKFFITFALCFFILLVVAFALWKIKQRFDLYRRRQRLFVEMAQMASRPFGVVQLQLTPDASQFRNPRPIAIEPCNDYRAAVVTFAVRLPTGGQKFVPDGQTGLAVASALCTVTPAQLAQLQTPPLVVQRKRKLKRPSCLFLSSS
;
A
#
# COMPACT_ATOMS: atom_id res chain seq x y z
N MET A 1 25.51 -4.58 52.34
CA MET A 1 26.23 -5.69 51.68
C MET A 1 26.74 -6.57 52.80
N ASP A 2 25.95 -7.57 53.15
CA ASP A 2 26.27 -8.49 54.23
C ASP A 2 27.16 -9.59 53.64
N VAL A 3 28.39 -9.71 54.12
CA VAL A 3 29.34 -10.75 53.71
C VAL A 3 29.00 -12.00 54.53
N SER A 4 27.84 -12.58 54.26
CA SER A 4 27.47 -13.89 54.79
C SER A 4 28.22 -14.95 53.99
N ALA A 5 29.36 -15.37 54.53
CA ALA A 5 30.12 -16.59 54.23
C ALA A 5 29.87 -17.22 52.84
N CYS A 6 30.66 -16.87 51.83
CA CYS A 6 30.80 -17.71 50.64
C CYS A 6 31.32 -19.09 51.09
N LYS A 7 30.45 -20.08 51.18
CA LYS A 7 30.86 -21.48 51.29
C LYS A 7 31.49 -21.87 49.95
N PRO A 8 32.68 -22.50 49.94
CA PRO A 8 33.20 -23.10 48.72
C PRO A 8 32.20 -24.13 48.19
N CYS A 9 32.05 -24.18 46.85
CA CYS A 9 31.06 -25.04 46.19
C CYS A 9 31.15 -26.49 46.67
N SER A 10 32.37 -27.01 46.87
CA SER A 10 32.63 -28.37 47.35
C SER A 10 32.08 -28.71 48.74
N LEU A 11 31.70 -27.72 49.55
CA LEU A 11 31.10 -27.92 50.87
C LEU A 11 29.57 -27.90 50.86
N ILE A 12 28.95 -27.70 49.70
CA ILE A 12 27.50 -27.65 49.55
C ILE A 12 27.00 -29.01 49.07
N SER A 13 26.10 -29.63 49.83
CA SER A 13 25.59 -30.99 49.57
C SER A 13 24.15 -31.02 49.04
N THR A 14 23.56 -29.88 48.69
CA THR A 14 22.21 -29.81 48.14
C THR A 14 22.17 -29.00 46.84
N CYS A 15 21.50 -29.51 45.81
CA CYS A 15 21.42 -28.83 44.51
C CYS A 15 20.85 -27.41 44.62
N SER A 16 19.77 -27.23 45.39
CA SER A 16 19.12 -25.93 45.54
C SER A 16 19.98 -24.88 46.23
N GLU A 17 20.86 -25.28 47.16
CA GLU A 17 21.82 -24.37 47.80
C GLU A 17 23.04 -24.15 46.90
N CYS A 18 23.42 -25.16 46.09
CA CYS A 18 24.54 -25.10 45.15
C CYS A 18 24.28 -24.10 44.02
N THR A 19 23.13 -24.21 43.33
CA THR A 19 22.81 -23.34 42.19
C THR A 19 22.52 -21.90 42.64
N LYS A 20 21.93 -21.71 43.83
CA LYS A 20 21.74 -20.37 44.43
C LYS A 20 23.06 -19.66 44.76
N ASN A 21 24.12 -20.42 45.05
CA ASN A 21 25.45 -19.89 45.31
C ASN A 21 26.29 -19.71 44.02
N GLY A 22 25.69 -19.89 42.84
CA GLY A 22 26.35 -19.69 41.55
C GLY A 22 27.30 -20.82 41.15
N CYS A 23 27.24 -21.96 41.84
CA CYS A 23 28.00 -23.17 41.54
C CYS A 23 27.21 -24.08 40.58
N PHE A 24 27.87 -25.09 40.01
CA PHE A 24 27.21 -26.15 39.26
C PHE A 24 27.01 -27.38 40.14
N TRP A 25 25.82 -27.97 40.04
CA TRP A 25 25.49 -29.22 40.70
C TRP A 25 25.60 -30.37 39.70
N CYS A 26 26.36 -31.40 40.05
CA CYS A 26 26.36 -32.63 39.29
C CYS A 26 25.25 -33.57 39.77
N GLY A 27 24.28 -33.87 38.89
CA GLY A 27 23.22 -34.82 39.22
C GLY A 27 23.73 -36.26 39.39
N THR A 28 24.77 -36.64 38.63
CA THR A 28 25.32 -38.00 38.59
C THR A 28 26.09 -38.35 39.87
N THR A 29 26.94 -37.45 40.36
CA THR A 29 27.79 -37.65 41.53
C THR A 29 27.27 -36.98 42.80
N GLN A 30 26.15 -36.26 42.71
CA GLN A 30 25.47 -35.59 43.84
C GLN A 30 26.40 -34.64 44.61
N ASP A 31 27.25 -33.92 43.90
CA ASP A 31 28.21 -32.98 44.45
C ASP A 31 28.18 -31.62 43.73
N CYS A 32 28.54 -30.59 44.48
CA CYS A 32 28.56 -29.21 44.02
C CYS A 32 29.99 -28.79 43.69
N PHE A 33 30.20 -28.16 42.53
CA PHE A 33 31.52 -27.76 42.06
C PHE A 33 31.50 -26.39 41.39
N ASP A 34 32.67 -25.78 41.27
CA ASP A 34 32.83 -24.48 40.62
C ASP A 34 32.61 -24.57 39.10
N GLN A 35 31.99 -23.55 38.51
CA GLN A 35 31.69 -23.51 37.06
C GLN A 35 32.92 -23.72 36.18
N ASN A 36 34.10 -23.28 36.66
CA ASN A 36 35.37 -23.38 35.95
C ASN A 36 36.13 -24.69 36.23
N ALA A 37 35.59 -25.55 37.08
CA ALA A 37 36.28 -26.74 37.57
C ALA A 37 35.76 -28.05 36.96
N LEU A 38 34.81 -28.05 36.02
CA LEU A 38 34.20 -29.28 35.49
C LEU A 38 35.22 -30.38 35.11
N VAL A 39 36.25 -30.03 34.34
CA VAL A 39 37.28 -30.99 33.87
C VAL A 39 38.27 -31.38 34.98
N LEU A 40 38.43 -30.53 36.00
CA LEU A 40 39.35 -30.74 37.13
C LEU A 40 38.69 -31.51 38.29
N SER A 41 37.40 -31.28 38.52
CA SER A 41 36.58 -31.91 39.55
C SER A 41 36.04 -33.26 39.11
N HIS A 42 35.71 -33.42 37.82
CA HIS A 42 35.10 -34.65 37.27
C HIS A 42 35.90 -35.14 36.07
N SER A 43 36.99 -35.87 36.36
CA SER A 43 37.82 -36.48 35.32
C SER A 43 37.07 -37.59 34.57
N TYR A 44 37.33 -37.75 33.26
CA TYR A 44 36.79 -38.83 32.44
C TYR A 44 35.25 -38.95 32.39
N GLY A 45 34.52 -37.83 32.47
CA GLY A 45 33.06 -37.83 32.27
C GLY A 45 32.26 -38.39 33.46
N GLN A 46 32.83 -38.35 34.66
CA GLN A 46 32.13 -38.74 35.91
C GLN A 46 30.86 -37.93 36.17
N CYS A 47 30.79 -36.69 35.68
CA CYS A 47 29.57 -35.89 35.66
C CYS A 47 29.01 -35.83 34.24
N ILE A 48 27.92 -36.55 33.99
CA ILE A 48 27.29 -36.64 32.67
C ILE A 48 26.31 -35.48 32.46
N GLN A 49 25.66 -35.03 33.55
CA GLN A 49 24.70 -33.94 33.54
C GLN A 49 24.92 -33.02 34.75
N TRP A 50 25.09 -31.72 34.48
CA TRP A 50 25.22 -30.68 35.48
C TRP A 50 24.21 -29.56 35.23
N THR A 51 23.79 -28.90 36.30
CA THR A 51 22.91 -27.73 36.21
C THR A 51 23.42 -26.57 37.07
N GLY A 52 23.25 -25.35 36.56
CA GLY A 52 23.40 -24.11 37.33
C GLY A 52 22.07 -23.45 37.68
N ASN A 53 20.93 -24.07 37.32
CA ASN A 53 19.60 -23.53 37.49
C ASN A 53 18.88 -24.22 38.65
N SER A 54 18.30 -23.45 39.58
CA SER A 54 17.54 -24.01 40.70
C SER A 54 16.24 -24.71 40.28
N GLU A 55 15.69 -24.40 39.11
CA GLU A 55 14.49 -25.06 38.56
C GLU A 55 14.81 -26.40 37.90
N GLU A 56 16.06 -26.62 37.48
CA GLU A 56 16.57 -27.88 36.93
C GLU A 56 17.15 -28.80 38.02
N CYS A 57 17.11 -28.37 39.29
CA CYS A 57 17.50 -29.16 40.45
C CYS A 57 16.53 -30.30 40.79
N SER A 58 15.51 -30.53 39.96
CA SER A 58 14.79 -31.80 39.96
C SER A 58 15.82 -32.92 39.84
N LEU A 59 15.98 -33.68 40.93
CA LEU A 59 16.71 -34.95 40.91
C LEU A 59 16.28 -35.71 39.67
N LEU A 60 17.24 -36.25 38.94
CA LEU A 60 16.95 -37.18 37.87
C LEU A 60 16.19 -38.36 38.49
N ASP A 61 14.87 -38.32 38.35
CA ASP A 61 13.96 -39.29 38.92
C ASP A 61 13.81 -40.39 37.89
N CYS A 62 14.56 -41.48 38.05
CA CYS A 62 14.50 -42.61 37.12
C CYS A 62 13.04 -43.01 36.83
N PRO A 63 12.14 -43.16 37.84
CA PRO A 63 10.71 -43.41 37.62
C PRO A 63 9.96 -42.48 36.66
N SER A 64 10.38 -41.23 36.51
CA SER A 64 9.73 -40.26 35.61
C SER A 64 10.05 -40.50 34.12
N ILE A 65 11.04 -41.34 33.83
CA ILE A 65 11.52 -41.62 32.48
C ILE A 65 10.75 -42.80 31.89
N LEU A 66 10.05 -42.56 30.78
CA LEU A 66 9.13 -43.52 30.16
C LEU A 66 9.77 -44.38 29.07
N THR A 67 11.02 -44.13 28.67
CA THR A 67 11.68 -44.92 27.62
C THR A 67 12.92 -45.60 28.16
N CYS A 68 13.19 -46.82 27.69
CA CYS A 68 14.40 -47.53 28.05
C CYS A 68 15.66 -46.73 27.68
N ASP A 69 15.75 -46.22 26.44
CA ASP A 69 16.91 -45.42 26.02
C ASP A 69 17.11 -44.18 26.90
N GLY A 70 16.01 -43.48 27.24
CA GLY A 70 16.07 -42.35 28.17
C GLY A 70 16.56 -42.77 29.55
N CYS A 71 16.14 -43.94 30.04
CA CYS A 71 16.52 -44.47 31.33
C CYS A 71 18.02 -44.79 31.41
N LEU A 72 18.58 -45.38 30.34
CA LEU A 72 20.00 -45.69 30.27
C LEU A 72 20.87 -44.44 30.11
N LEU A 73 20.35 -43.41 29.43
CA LEU A 73 21.01 -42.10 29.28
C LEU A 73 21.00 -41.28 30.57
N ALA A 74 20.06 -41.54 31.48
CA ALA A 74 19.98 -40.89 32.78
C ALA A 74 21.26 -41.11 33.63
N GLY A 75 22.00 -42.19 33.36
CA GLY A 75 23.30 -42.46 33.97
C GLY A 75 23.31 -43.74 34.80
N PRO A 76 24.42 -44.02 35.50
CA PRO A 76 24.71 -45.35 36.06
C PRO A 76 23.82 -45.76 37.24
N ASN A 77 23.00 -44.83 37.75
CA ASN A 77 22.11 -45.05 38.89
C ASN A 77 20.66 -45.33 38.46
N CYS A 78 20.39 -45.43 37.16
CA CYS A 78 19.10 -45.84 36.62
C CYS A 78 19.25 -47.14 35.82
N GLY A 79 18.19 -47.94 35.82
CA GLY A 79 18.06 -49.10 34.93
C GLY A 79 16.60 -49.36 34.58
N TRP A 80 16.40 -50.03 33.45
CA TRP A 80 15.09 -50.35 32.90
C TRP A 80 14.66 -51.75 33.30
N CYS A 81 13.48 -51.85 33.91
CA CYS A 81 12.83 -53.11 34.19
C CYS A 81 11.78 -53.40 33.11
N ASP A 82 12.02 -54.41 32.27
CA ASP A 82 11.06 -54.88 31.26
C ASP A 82 9.93 -55.69 31.90
N ASP A 83 8.70 -55.49 31.44
CA ASP A 83 7.52 -56.16 32.00
C ASP A 83 7.32 -57.61 31.50
N GLY A 84 8.14 -58.06 30.53
CA GLY A 84 8.09 -59.39 29.93
C GLY A 84 6.98 -59.58 28.89
N SER A 85 6.23 -58.54 28.52
CA SER A 85 5.15 -58.61 27.53
C SER A 85 5.64 -58.76 26.08
N GLY A 86 6.92 -58.43 25.83
CA GLY A 86 7.49 -58.38 24.48
C GLY A 86 6.96 -57.22 23.63
N THR A 87 6.37 -56.21 24.28
CA THR A 87 5.85 -54.99 23.62
C THR A 87 6.71 -53.76 23.87
N GLY A 88 7.76 -53.89 24.69
CA GLY A 88 8.62 -52.79 25.14
C GLY A 88 8.14 -52.07 26.39
N LEU A 89 7.03 -52.49 27.00
CA LEU A 89 6.59 -51.93 28.27
C LEU A 89 7.58 -52.22 29.40
N GLY A 90 7.74 -51.25 30.28
CA GLY A 90 8.62 -51.39 31.43
C GLY A 90 8.61 -50.16 32.31
N HIS A 91 9.50 -50.14 33.29
CA HIS A 91 9.63 -49.01 34.21
C HIS A 91 11.10 -48.69 34.41
N CYS A 92 11.44 -47.40 34.33
CA CYS A 92 12.77 -46.94 34.72
C CYS A 92 12.84 -46.83 36.25
N MET A 93 13.89 -47.36 36.83
CA MET A 93 14.04 -47.47 38.28
C MET A 93 15.45 -47.09 38.70
N TYR A 94 15.61 -46.70 39.96
CA TYR A 94 16.93 -46.59 40.54
C TYR A 94 17.59 -47.97 40.59
N GLY A 95 18.89 -48.03 40.29
CA GLY A 95 19.63 -49.27 40.30
C GLY A 95 20.90 -49.20 39.47
N SER A 96 21.68 -50.27 39.50
CA SER A 96 22.96 -50.36 38.81
C SER A 96 23.16 -51.77 38.23
N THR A 97 24.37 -52.09 37.79
CA THR A 97 24.76 -53.46 37.42
C THR A 97 24.57 -54.47 38.56
N ASN A 98 24.49 -54.02 39.82
CA ASN A 98 24.20 -54.87 40.96
C ASN A 98 22.71 -55.24 41.11
N GLY A 99 21.83 -54.58 40.35
CA GLY A 99 20.38 -54.80 40.38
C GLY A 99 19.57 -53.54 40.67
N PRO A 100 18.22 -53.66 40.66
CA PRO A 100 17.30 -52.59 41.04
C PRO A 100 17.50 -52.22 42.51
N ALA A 101 17.41 -50.92 42.81
CA ALA A 101 17.63 -50.37 44.14
C ALA A 101 16.47 -49.47 44.57
N VAL A 102 16.20 -49.46 45.87
CA VAL A 102 15.19 -48.61 46.51
C VAL A 102 15.82 -47.79 47.62
N TRP A 103 15.31 -46.58 47.82
CA TRP A 103 15.75 -45.72 48.92
C TRP A 103 15.25 -46.24 50.27
N ASN A 104 16.16 -46.49 51.20
CA ASN A 104 15.85 -46.84 52.58
C ASN A 104 16.02 -45.60 53.47
N GLU A 105 14.91 -45.09 54.00
CA GLU A 105 14.89 -43.89 54.86
C GLU A 105 15.62 -44.08 56.19
N GLU A 106 15.58 -45.29 56.77
CA GLU A 106 16.19 -45.57 58.08
C GLU A 106 17.72 -45.56 58.02
N ARG A 107 18.27 -45.98 56.88
CA ARG A 107 19.72 -46.07 56.64
C ARG A 107 20.25 -44.94 55.76
N ASN A 108 19.35 -44.09 55.25
CA ASN A 108 19.65 -42.97 54.37
C ASN A 108 20.54 -43.39 53.17
N ALA A 109 20.20 -44.53 52.56
CA ALA A 109 20.99 -45.17 51.51
C ALA A 109 20.10 -45.98 50.55
N TYR A 110 20.58 -46.19 49.32
CA TYR A 110 19.96 -47.11 48.35
C TYR A 110 20.35 -48.56 48.65
N GLU A 111 19.36 -49.44 48.74
CA GLU A 111 19.54 -50.88 48.96
C GLU A 111 19.01 -51.67 47.76
N VAL A 112 19.75 -52.70 47.35
CA VAL A 112 19.37 -53.56 46.22
C VAL A 112 18.25 -54.51 46.64
N ASP A 113 17.17 -54.57 45.86
CA ASP A 113 16.04 -55.45 46.09
C ASP A 113 15.60 -56.16 44.81
N PHE A 114 15.99 -57.43 44.67
CA PHE A 114 15.64 -58.28 43.52
C PHE A 114 14.14 -58.65 43.45
N GLY A 115 13.35 -58.35 44.49
CA GLY A 115 11.90 -58.48 44.45
C GLY A 115 11.21 -57.44 43.57
N LEU A 116 11.88 -56.32 43.29
CA LEU A 116 11.34 -55.23 42.47
C LEU A 116 11.37 -55.54 40.98
N CYS A 117 12.46 -56.15 40.51
CA CYS A 117 12.62 -56.56 39.12
C CYS A 117 13.51 -57.80 39.03
N PRO A 118 13.09 -58.87 38.32
CA PRO A 118 13.95 -60.03 38.07
C PRO A 118 15.21 -59.62 37.29
N LEU A 119 16.37 -60.17 37.66
CA LEU A 119 17.63 -59.91 36.97
C LEU A 119 17.60 -60.22 35.46
N ALA A 120 16.75 -61.17 35.04
CA ALA A 120 16.57 -61.51 33.63
C ALA A 120 15.88 -60.40 32.80
N SER A 121 15.13 -59.51 33.47
CA SER A 121 14.38 -58.40 32.86
C SER A 121 14.97 -57.03 33.23
N TRP A 122 16.15 -57.01 33.87
CA TRP A 122 16.82 -55.80 34.32
C TRP A 122 17.93 -55.38 33.35
N TYR A 123 17.81 -54.17 32.81
CA TYR A 123 18.67 -53.65 31.75
C TYR A 123 19.36 -52.35 32.17
N VAL A 124 20.69 -52.31 32.04
CA VAL A 124 21.53 -51.16 32.44
C VAL A 124 22.56 -50.73 31.38
N THR A 125 22.81 -51.55 30.38
CA THR A 125 23.79 -51.27 29.32
C THR A 125 23.20 -51.30 27.90
N SER A 126 22.08 -52.00 27.71
CA SER A 126 21.38 -52.11 26.44
C SER A 126 19.89 -52.32 26.68
N CYS A 127 19.03 -51.85 25.78
CA CYS A 127 17.60 -52.03 25.90
C CYS A 127 17.11 -53.41 25.44
N PRO A 128 15.91 -53.84 25.88
CA PRO A 128 15.21 -54.97 25.28
C PRO A 128 15.09 -54.82 23.77
N ALA A 129 15.19 -55.94 23.05
CA ALA A 129 15.24 -55.93 21.59
C ALA A 129 13.96 -55.36 20.96
N CYS A 130 12.81 -55.54 21.61
CA CYS A 130 11.54 -54.95 21.18
C CYS A 130 11.18 -53.73 22.03
N GLN A 131 11.02 -52.57 21.39
CA GLN A 131 10.51 -51.36 22.03
C GLN A 131 9.37 -50.75 21.22
N CYS A 132 8.15 -51.21 21.47
CA CYS A 132 6.93 -50.72 20.81
C CYS A 132 6.02 -49.91 21.74
N ASN A 133 6.54 -49.45 22.88
CA ASN A 133 5.81 -48.65 23.86
C ASN A 133 4.48 -49.28 24.31
N GLY A 134 4.33 -50.61 24.28
CA GLY A 134 3.07 -51.28 24.63
C GLY A 134 1.99 -51.24 23.56
N HIS A 135 2.29 -50.71 22.38
CA HIS A 135 1.31 -50.52 21.30
C HIS A 135 1.53 -51.45 20.11
N GLY A 136 2.41 -52.44 20.22
CA GLY A 136 2.67 -53.39 19.15
C GLY A 136 3.62 -54.49 19.58
N PHE A 137 3.90 -55.39 18.64
CA PHE A 137 4.86 -56.47 18.80
C PHE A 137 5.91 -56.39 17.69
N CYS A 138 7.11 -56.89 17.98
CA CYS A 138 8.19 -57.03 17.02
C CYS A 138 8.22 -58.44 16.42
N SER A 139 8.58 -58.60 15.15
CA SER A 139 8.82 -59.92 14.53
C SER A 139 10.30 -60.26 14.51
N ASN A 140 10.62 -61.51 14.85
CA ASN A 140 11.94 -62.10 14.63
C ASN A 140 12.04 -62.72 13.21
N GLU A 141 11.76 -61.97 12.13
CA GLU A 141 11.81 -62.55 10.77
C GLU A 141 13.18 -62.49 10.09
N THR A 142 14.19 -61.88 10.70
CA THR A 142 15.58 -62.03 10.24
C THR A 142 16.51 -62.23 11.42
N ALA A 143 16.51 -63.44 11.97
CA ALA A 143 17.69 -63.97 12.62
C ALA A 143 18.74 -64.31 11.54
N GLU A 144 19.27 -63.29 10.87
CA GLU A 144 20.66 -63.34 10.46
C GLU A 144 21.44 -62.74 11.63
N GLU A 145 22.35 -63.55 12.14
CA GLU A 145 23.09 -63.33 13.37
C GLU A 145 23.75 -61.94 13.39
N GLU A 146 23.67 -61.30 14.56
CA GLU A 146 24.57 -60.20 14.97
C GLU A 146 24.23 -58.78 14.47
N SER A 147 23.02 -58.29 14.74
CA SER A 147 22.81 -56.83 14.87
C SER A 147 22.21 -56.45 16.23
N THR A 148 22.92 -55.58 16.94
CA THR A 148 22.50 -54.92 18.19
C THR A 148 21.47 -53.81 17.93
N GLU A 149 20.65 -53.95 16.88
CA GLU A 149 19.68 -52.93 16.46
C GLU A 149 18.29 -53.26 17.01
N LEU A 150 17.62 -52.23 17.54
CA LEU A 150 16.24 -52.33 18.01
C LEU A 150 15.33 -52.86 16.89
N LEU A 151 14.52 -53.88 17.20
CA LEU A 151 13.55 -54.40 16.25
C LEU A 151 12.44 -53.36 16.01
N LYS A 152 12.09 -53.18 14.74
CA LYS A 152 10.98 -52.32 14.33
C LYS A 152 9.64 -52.99 14.66
N CYS A 153 8.66 -52.20 15.07
CA CYS A 153 7.32 -52.67 15.34
C CYS A 153 6.60 -53.07 14.04
N LEU A 154 5.92 -54.23 14.06
CA LEU A 154 5.18 -54.76 12.90
C LEU A 154 3.95 -53.91 12.54
N SER A 155 3.19 -53.51 13.57
CA SER A 155 1.95 -52.74 13.43
C SER A 155 1.63 -52.06 14.75
N CYS A 156 1.32 -50.77 14.69
CA CYS A 156 0.95 -49.99 15.85
C CYS A 156 -0.57 -50.02 16.08
N ALA A 157 -0.96 -50.33 17.31
CA ALA A 157 -2.32 -50.34 17.83
C ALA A 157 -2.63 -48.99 18.53
N ASN A 158 -3.74 -48.91 19.27
CA ASN A 158 -4.07 -47.78 20.16
C ASN A 158 -3.97 -46.36 19.56
N ARG A 159 -4.13 -46.24 18.23
CA ARG A 159 -4.02 -44.95 17.50
C ARG A 159 -2.62 -44.34 17.57
N THR A 160 -1.58 -45.17 17.58
CA THR A 160 -0.18 -44.75 17.52
C THR A 160 0.47 -45.04 16.16
N THR A 161 1.61 -44.42 15.92
CA THR A 161 2.42 -44.51 14.70
C THR A 161 3.89 -44.24 15.04
N GLY A 162 4.77 -44.50 14.07
CA GLY A 162 6.22 -44.41 14.24
C GLY A 162 6.90 -45.77 14.08
N ALA A 163 8.23 -45.79 14.19
CA ALA A 163 8.99 -47.04 14.11
C ALA A 163 8.82 -47.90 15.39
N HIS A 164 8.56 -47.23 16.51
CA HIS A 164 8.43 -47.77 17.87
C HIS A 164 7.04 -47.47 18.46
N CYS A 165 6.08 -47.08 17.62
CA CYS A 165 4.74 -46.67 18.04
C CYS A 165 4.75 -45.51 19.05
N GLU A 166 5.75 -44.63 18.93
CA GLU A 166 6.10 -43.60 19.91
C GLU A 166 5.32 -42.29 19.77
N ARG A 167 4.45 -42.17 18.76
CA ARG A 167 3.64 -40.98 18.49
C ARG A 167 2.19 -41.33 18.23
N CYS A 168 1.28 -40.39 18.48
CA CYS A 168 -0.11 -40.53 18.05
C CYS A 168 -0.24 -40.38 16.53
N ILE A 169 -1.21 -41.08 15.92
CA ILE A 169 -1.58 -40.87 14.51
C ILE A 169 -2.13 -39.45 14.30
N GLU A 170 -2.13 -39.00 13.05
CA GLU A 170 -2.75 -37.71 12.70
C GLU A 170 -4.21 -37.63 13.14
N GLY A 171 -4.59 -36.48 13.71
CA GLY A 171 -5.93 -36.26 14.28
C GLY A 171 -6.10 -36.80 15.70
N TYR A 172 -5.03 -37.29 16.33
CA TYR A 172 -4.97 -37.66 17.74
C TYR A 172 -3.77 -36.99 18.41
N TYR A 173 -3.86 -36.77 19.72
CA TYR A 173 -2.81 -36.15 20.52
C TYR A 173 -2.62 -36.87 21.85
N GLY A 174 -1.47 -36.66 22.48
CA GLY A 174 -1.12 -37.20 23.79
C GLY A 174 0.30 -37.73 23.82
N ASN A 175 0.63 -38.42 24.92
CA ASN A 175 1.89 -39.11 25.06
C ASN A 175 1.67 -40.61 24.79
N ALA A 176 2.26 -41.14 23.73
CA ALA A 176 2.16 -42.54 23.32
C ALA A 176 3.26 -43.42 23.93
N LEU A 177 4.12 -42.87 24.78
CA LEU A 177 5.22 -43.62 25.37
C LEU A 177 4.72 -44.56 26.47
N ASN A 178 5.30 -45.76 26.51
CA ASN A 178 5.12 -46.75 27.58
C ASN A 178 3.68 -47.03 28.01
N GLY A 179 2.81 -47.38 27.07
CA GLY A 179 1.40 -47.71 27.34
C GLY A 179 0.51 -46.47 27.46
N GLY A 180 1.02 -45.32 27.02
CA GLY A 180 0.29 -44.07 26.99
C GLY A 180 -0.97 -44.09 26.12
N VAL A 181 -1.73 -42.99 26.14
CA VAL A 181 -3.05 -42.94 25.50
C VAL A 181 -3.11 -41.77 24.53
N CYS A 182 -3.52 -42.08 23.31
CA CYS A 182 -3.83 -41.10 22.27
C CYS A 182 -5.32 -40.76 22.28
N THR A 183 -5.63 -39.48 22.40
CA THR A 183 -6.99 -38.94 22.43
C THR A 183 -7.30 -38.24 21.11
N ALA A 184 -8.53 -38.37 20.60
CA ALA A 184 -8.92 -37.72 19.35
C ALA A 184 -8.94 -36.19 19.51
N CYS A 185 -8.52 -35.46 18.48
CA CYS A 185 -8.63 -34.01 18.45
C CYS A 185 -10.11 -33.57 18.43
N GLU A 186 -10.52 -32.69 19.36
CA GLU A 186 -11.91 -32.20 19.48
C GLU A 186 -12.09 -30.79 18.90
N CYS A 187 -11.88 -30.63 17.59
CA CYS A 187 -11.82 -29.31 16.97
C CYS A 187 -13.17 -28.74 16.47
N ASN A 188 -14.30 -29.20 17.03
CA ASN A 188 -15.66 -28.74 16.70
C ASN A 188 -15.99 -28.68 15.19
N GLY A 189 -15.40 -29.57 14.38
CA GLY A 189 -15.58 -29.58 12.92
C GLY A 189 -14.91 -28.42 12.17
N GLN A 190 -14.15 -27.57 12.87
CA GLN A 190 -13.41 -26.44 12.29
C GLN A 190 -11.96 -26.78 11.92
N ALA A 191 -11.47 -27.94 12.37
CA ALA A 191 -10.20 -28.53 11.95
C ALA A 191 -10.27 -30.06 12.04
N THR A 192 -9.33 -30.73 11.36
CA THR A 192 -9.12 -32.19 11.47
C THR A 192 -7.83 -32.54 12.20
N HIS A 193 -6.90 -31.57 12.32
CA HIS A 193 -5.59 -31.75 12.94
C HIS A 193 -5.45 -30.84 14.16
N CYS A 194 -4.72 -31.31 15.14
CA CYS A 194 -4.32 -30.56 16.32
C CYS A 194 -2.85 -30.84 16.64
N ASP A 195 -2.30 -30.04 17.54
CA ASP A 195 -0.97 -30.24 18.08
C ASP A 195 -0.85 -31.65 18.69
N PRO A 196 0.11 -32.48 18.25
CA PRO A 196 0.18 -33.89 18.62
C PRO A 196 0.51 -34.11 20.10
N PHE A 197 1.02 -33.11 20.81
CA PHE A 197 1.37 -33.23 22.22
C PHE A 197 0.33 -32.54 23.12
N HIS A 198 -0.04 -31.31 22.75
CA HIS A 198 -0.89 -30.46 23.58
C HIS A 198 -2.37 -30.54 23.22
N GLY A 199 -2.73 -31.01 22.03
CA GLY A 199 -4.12 -31.14 21.58
C GLY A 199 -4.76 -29.86 21.05
N GLN A 200 -4.02 -28.75 20.94
CA GLN A 200 -4.54 -27.49 20.42
C GLN A 200 -4.81 -27.57 18.93
N CYS A 201 -6.04 -27.27 18.51
CA CYS A 201 -6.47 -27.38 17.13
C CYS A 201 -5.85 -26.34 16.19
N TYR A 202 -5.48 -26.79 14.98
CA TYR A 202 -5.05 -25.92 13.89
C TYR A 202 -6.27 -25.49 13.07
N CYS A 203 -6.91 -24.38 13.44
CA CYS A 203 -8.17 -23.95 12.83
C CYS A 203 -8.03 -23.67 11.33
N ASN A 204 -8.90 -24.24 10.50
CA ASN A 204 -8.81 -24.13 9.04
C ASN A 204 -9.41 -22.83 8.48
N THR A 205 -10.23 -22.13 9.27
CA THR A 205 -10.97 -20.95 8.83
C THR A 205 -10.37 -19.69 9.45
N LYS A 206 -9.99 -18.72 8.62
CA LYS A 206 -9.46 -17.45 9.11
C LYS A 206 -10.49 -16.72 9.98
N GLY A 207 -10.06 -16.25 11.14
CA GLY A 207 -10.93 -15.62 12.13
C GLY A 207 -11.55 -16.58 13.14
N VAL A 208 -11.37 -17.89 12.99
CA VAL A 208 -11.71 -18.88 14.02
C VAL A 208 -10.47 -19.16 14.87
N SER A 209 -10.64 -19.19 16.18
CA SER A 209 -9.57 -19.33 17.18
C SER A 209 -10.06 -20.08 18.42
N GLY A 210 -9.17 -20.28 19.39
CA GLY A 210 -9.43 -21.05 20.61
C GLY A 210 -8.85 -22.46 20.53
N TYR A 211 -8.65 -23.09 21.70
CA TYR A 211 -8.00 -24.39 21.81
C TYR A 211 -8.72 -25.47 20.97
N ASN A 212 -10.06 -25.44 20.95
CA ASN A 212 -10.91 -26.33 20.16
C ASN A 212 -11.55 -25.63 18.95
N CYS A 213 -10.99 -24.51 18.48
CA CYS A 213 -11.54 -23.68 17.40
C CYS A 213 -12.98 -23.22 17.66
N ASP A 214 -13.24 -22.74 18.88
CA ASP A 214 -14.56 -22.51 19.42
C ASP A 214 -14.92 -21.02 19.63
N LYS A 215 -14.04 -20.11 19.20
CA LYS A 215 -14.21 -18.65 19.36
C LYS A 215 -13.89 -17.91 18.07
N CYS A 216 -14.50 -16.75 17.87
CA CYS A 216 -14.11 -15.82 16.81
C CYS A 216 -13.03 -14.85 17.29
N GLU A 217 -12.08 -14.52 16.41
CA GLU A 217 -11.14 -13.42 16.61
C GLU A 217 -11.89 -12.07 16.71
N GLN A 218 -11.26 -11.05 17.33
CA GLN A 218 -11.90 -9.78 17.70
C GLN A 218 -12.55 -8.99 16.54
N LYS A 219 -12.15 -9.22 15.29
CA LYS A 219 -12.69 -8.56 14.09
C LYS A 219 -13.74 -9.39 13.34
N TYR A 220 -14.01 -10.59 13.80
CA TYR A 220 -14.94 -11.51 13.17
C TYR A 220 -16.19 -11.67 14.03
N ILE A 221 -17.33 -11.84 13.36
CA ILE A 221 -18.64 -12.01 14.00
C ILE A 221 -19.19 -13.40 13.68
N GLY A 222 -19.92 -13.99 14.64
CA GLY A 222 -20.56 -15.29 14.47
C GLY A 222 -20.25 -16.25 15.62
N ASP A 223 -20.53 -17.52 15.39
CA ASP A 223 -20.29 -18.62 16.33
C ASP A 223 -19.78 -19.85 15.56
N PRO A 224 -18.53 -20.27 15.77
CA PRO A 224 -17.95 -21.40 15.05
C PRO A 224 -18.51 -22.77 15.48
N ARG A 225 -19.23 -22.88 16.61
CA ARG A 225 -19.85 -24.16 17.03
C ARG A 225 -21.13 -24.47 16.25
N ASN A 226 -21.89 -23.42 15.90
CA ASN A 226 -23.15 -23.55 15.18
C ASN A 226 -23.02 -23.25 13.68
N GLN A 227 -22.04 -22.41 13.29
CA GLN A 227 -21.77 -22.05 11.90
C GLN A 227 -20.27 -21.79 11.69
N THR A 228 -19.88 -20.52 11.59
CA THR A 228 -18.52 -20.04 11.35
C THR A 228 -18.44 -18.57 11.73
N CYS A 229 -17.22 -18.06 11.82
CA CYS A 229 -16.93 -16.64 11.92
C CYS A 229 -16.91 -15.99 10.53
N PHE A 230 -17.37 -14.74 10.47
CA PHE A 230 -17.41 -13.90 9.27
C PHE A 230 -16.69 -12.58 9.50
N TYR A 231 -15.95 -12.12 8.50
CA TYR A 231 -15.43 -10.77 8.47
C TYR A 231 -16.45 -9.84 7.84
N GLU A 232 -16.85 -8.78 8.54
CA GLU A 232 -17.81 -7.80 8.04
C GLU A 232 -17.12 -6.79 7.12
N LEU A 233 -17.54 -6.76 5.84
CA LEU A 233 -17.01 -5.84 4.85
C LEU A 233 -17.86 -4.57 4.79
N THR A 234 -17.20 -3.42 4.87
CA THR A 234 -17.82 -2.12 4.61
C THR A 234 -17.90 -1.86 3.10
N VAL A 235 -19.05 -1.36 2.65
CA VAL A 235 -19.25 -1.00 1.24
C VAL A 235 -18.41 0.23 0.86
N ASP A 236 -18.01 0.30 -0.42
CA ASP A 236 -17.12 1.30 -1.03
C ASP A 236 -15.65 1.23 -0.59
N PHE A 237 -15.27 0.17 0.14
CA PHE A 237 -13.89 -0.14 0.49
C PHE A 237 -13.40 -1.39 -0.23
N VAL A 238 -12.10 -1.42 -0.49
CA VAL A 238 -11.39 -2.57 -1.03
C VAL A 238 -10.56 -3.17 0.10
N PHE A 239 -10.84 -4.43 0.42
CA PHE A 239 -10.12 -5.15 1.46
C PHE A 239 -9.13 -6.12 0.83
N THR A 240 -7.91 -6.13 1.36
CA THR A 240 -6.84 -7.04 0.96
C THR A 240 -6.43 -7.88 2.16
N PHE A 241 -6.53 -9.20 2.03
CA PHE A 241 -6.08 -10.17 3.01
C PHE A 241 -4.84 -10.86 2.46
N ASN A 242 -3.72 -10.73 3.17
CA ASN A 242 -2.48 -11.40 2.83
C ASN A 242 -2.27 -12.54 3.84
N LEU A 243 -2.47 -13.78 3.40
CA LEU A 243 -2.33 -14.98 4.20
C LEU A 243 -0.96 -15.58 3.94
N ASN A 244 0.06 -15.06 4.62
CA ASN A 244 1.45 -15.45 4.45
C ASN A 244 2.19 -15.67 5.78
N GLY A 245 1.49 -15.55 6.92
CA GLY A 245 2.08 -15.78 8.23
C GLY A 245 2.28 -17.26 8.53
N GLU A 246 3.13 -17.56 9.53
CA GLU A 246 3.29 -18.91 10.08
C GLU A 246 1.96 -19.45 10.62
N ASP A 247 1.18 -18.60 11.31
CA ASP A 247 -0.14 -18.95 11.83
C ASP A 247 -1.18 -19.25 10.72
N ASP A 248 -0.92 -18.83 9.48
CA ASP A 248 -1.82 -19.04 8.34
C ASP A 248 -1.54 -20.35 7.60
N ALA A 249 -0.55 -21.15 8.02
CA ALA A 249 -0.15 -22.37 7.32
C ALA A 249 -1.28 -23.39 7.16
N HIS A 250 -2.21 -23.44 8.13
CA HIS A 250 -3.34 -24.37 8.15
C HIS A 250 -4.65 -23.76 7.60
N ILE A 251 -4.62 -22.47 7.22
CA ILE A 251 -5.81 -21.76 6.76
C ILE A 251 -6.15 -22.14 5.33
N THR A 252 -7.37 -22.63 5.14
CA THR A 252 -7.91 -23.06 3.84
C THR A 252 -9.28 -22.47 3.55
N ARG A 253 -9.83 -21.68 4.48
CA ARG A 253 -11.15 -21.04 4.38
C ARG A 253 -11.16 -19.62 4.93
N ILE A 254 -11.97 -18.75 4.37
CA ILE A 254 -12.30 -17.43 4.92
C ILE A 254 -13.69 -17.01 4.47
N ASN A 255 -14.45 -16.41 5.38
CA ASN A 255 -15.85 -16.06 5.13
C ASN A 255 -16.08 -14.57 5.35
N PHE A 256 -16.86 -13.97 4.46
CA PHE A 256 -17.19 -12.55 4.48
C PHE A 256 -18.69 -12.35 4.50
N VAL A 257 -19.10 -11.27 5.15
CA VAL A 257 -20.48 -10.81 5.17
C VAL A 257 -20.55 -9.32 4.88
N THR A 258 -21.57 -8.87 4.16
CA THR A 258 -21.83 -7.45 3.98
C THR A 258 -23.32 -7.13 3.84
N ARG A 259 -23.70 -5.92 4.24
CA ARG A 259 -25.05 -5.38 4.16
C ARG A 259 -24.99 -4.02 3.47
N PRO A 260 -25.39 -3.92 2.20
CA PRO A 260 -25.31 -2.65 1.48
C PRO A 260 -26.27 -1.60 2.04
N PRO A 261 -25.77 -0.45 2.53
CA PRO A 261 -26.59 0.50 3.27
C PRO A 261 -27.37 1.48 2.40
N LYS A 262 -26.98 1.71 1.14
CA LYS A 262 -27.62 2.72 0.28
C LYS A 262 -28.84 2.12 -0.44
N GLU A 263 -29.97 2.81 -0.35
CA GLU A 263 -31.18 2.48 -1.09
C GLU A 263 -31.06 2.87 -2.58
N ASN A 264 -31.84 2.21 -3.45
CA ASN A 264 -31.96 2.54 -4.88
C ASN A 264 -30.64 2.66 -5.65
N THR A 265 -29.58 2.00 -5.15
CA THR A 265 -28.24 2.04 -5.74
C THR A 265 -27.73 0.62 -5.94
N ASP A 266 -27.39 0.30 -7.18
CA ASP A 266 -26.85 -1.00 -7.56
C ASP A 266 -25.58 -1.33 -6.77
N VAL A 267 -25.38 -2.63 -6.53
CA VAL A 267 -24.21 -3.15 -5.82
C VAL A 267 -23.33 -3.90 -6.81
N SER A 268 -22.08 -3.48 -6.92
CA SER A 268 -21.05 -4.22 -7.65
C SER A 268 -20.17 -5.00 -6.68
N PHE A 269 -19.98 -6.28 -6.96
CA PHE A 269 -19.13 -7.21 -6.22
C PHE A 269 -17.91 -7.54 -7.07
N LYS A 270 -16.71 -7.40 -6.50
CA LYS A 270 -15.46 -7.84 -7.11
C LYS A 270 -14.65 -8.68 -6.12
N LEU A 271 -14.12 -9.80 -6.60
CA LEU A 271 -13.24 -10.69 -5.86
C LEU A 271 -12.08 -11.14 -6.75
N THR A 272 -10.86 -10.98 -6.26
CA THR A 272 -9.64 -11.42 -6.92
C THR A 272 -8.82 -12.27 -5.95
N CYS A 273 -8.33 -13.40 -6.45
CA CYS A 273 -7.55 -14.36 -5.69
C CYS A 273 -6.23 -14.63 -6.39
N THR A 274 -5.12 -14.42 -5.69
CA THR A 274 -3.75 -14.61 -6.18
C THR A 274 -3.00 -15.55 -5.23
N GLY A 275 -2.80 -16.79 -5.66
CA GLY A 275 -2.08 -17.84 -4.90
C GLY A 275 -0.82 -18.33 -5.62
N LEU A 276 0.05 -19.02 -4.88
CA LEU A 276 1.22 -19.69 -5.45
C LEU A 276 0.80 -20.95 -6.26
N LEU A 277 1.53 -21.27 -7.33
CA LEU A 277 1.39 -22.53 -8.10
C LEU A 277 -0.02 -22.81 -8.68
N ASN A 278 -0.73 -21.80 -9.18
CA ASN A 278 -2.09 -21.95 -9.73
C ASN A 278 -3.12 -22.56 -8.76
N SER A 279 -2.85 -22.55 -7.44
CA SER A 279 -3.85 -22.93 -6.45
C SER A 279 -4.95 -21.87 -6.39
N GLN A 280 -6.05 -22.14 -7.09
CA GLN A 280 -7.25 -21.31 -7.07
C GLN A 280 -8.22 -21.90 -6.05
N GLY A 281 -8.58 -21.12 -5.04
CA GLY A 281 -9.66 -21.49 -4.13
C GLY A 281 -11.01 -21.55 -4.85
N LYS A 282 -12.03 -22.06 -4.17
CA LYS A 282 -13.42 -22.04 -4.62
C LYS A 282 -14.19 -20.95 -3.89
N VAL A 283 -15.13 -20.32 -4.58
CA VAL A 283 -16.03 -19.32 -4.02
C VAL A 283 -17.48 -19.74 -4.14
N ASN A 284 -18.22 -19.59 -3.03
CA ASN A 284 -19.67 -19.57 -3.01
C ASN A 284 -20.15 -18.15 -2.65
N LEU A 285 -21.05 -17.60 -3.45
CA LEU A 285 -21.70 -16.32 -3.18
C LEU A 285 -23.19 -16.55 -3.02
N THR A 286 -23.70 -16.23 -1.83
CA THR A 286 -25.10 -16.39 -1.48
C THR A 286 -25.66 -15.07 -0.98
N VAL A 287 -26.89 -14.78 -1.35
CA VAL A 287 -27.57 -13.54 -0.98
C VAL A 287 -28.87 -13.88 -0.31
N PHE A 288 -29.02 -13.40 0.91
CA PHE A 288 -30.30 -13.37 1.59
C PHE A 288 -30.97 -12.02 1.28
N SER A 289 -32.22 -12.02 0.83
CA SER A 289 -32.98 -10.78 0.62
C SER A 289 -34.48 -10.98 0.89
N GLY A 290 -35.10 -9.98 1.49
CA GLY A 290 -36.56 -9.93 1.66
C GLY A 290 -37.33 -9.89 0.33
N ALA A 291 -36.68 -9.48 -0.77
CA ALA A 291 -37.28 -9.36 -2.09
C ALA A 291 -37.66 -10.72 -2.73
N PHE A 292 -37.10 -11.83 -2.24
CA PHE A 292 -37.21 -13.14 -2.90
C PHE A 292 -38.44 -13.98 -2.52
N GLY A 293 -39.36 -13.49 -1.68
CA GLY A 293 -40.53 -14.27 -1.26
C GLY A 293 -40.18 -15.50 -0.40
N ASN A 294 -40.96 -16.60 -0.51
CA ASN A 294 -40.66 -17.87 0.16
C ASN A 294 -39.38 -18.48 -0.45
N ASN A 295 -38.35 -18.69 0.39
CA ASN A 295 -36.92 -18.87 0.05
C ASN A 295 -36.16 -17.56 -0.17
N ARG A 296 -35.94 -16.84 0.94
CA ARG A 296 -35.16 -15.60 1.02
C ARG A 296 -33.68 -15.74 0.66
N LEU A 297 -33.17 -16.94 0.34
CA LEU A 297 -31.75 -17.19 0.03
C LEU A 297 -31.58 -17.63 -1.43
N ARG A 298 -30.74 -16.92 -2.19
CA ARG A 298 -30.33 -17.29 -3.55
C ARG A 298 -28.82 -17.47 -3.64
N ARG A 299 -28.39 -18.44 -4.46
CA ARG A 299 -26.97 -18.74 -4.71
C ARG A 299 -26.60 -18.25 -6.11
N PHE A 300 -25.55 -17.44 -6.21
CA PHE A 300 -25.10 -16.86 -7.47
C PHE A 300 -23.78 -17.46 -7.98
N LEU A 301 -22.93 -17.89 -7.06
CA LEU A 301 -21.72 -18.65 -7.34
C LEU A 301 -21.73 -19.92 -6.50
N ILE A 302 -21.43 -21.06 -7.12
CA ILE A 302 -21.40 -22.37 -6.47
C ILE A 302 -20.15 -23.09 -6.96
N GLY A 303 -19.16 -23.23 -6.08
CA GLY A 303 -17.90 -23.93 -6.35
C GLY A 303 -17.09 -23.31 -7.49
N SER A 304 -17.31 -22.02 -7.79
CA SER A 304 -16.62 -21.34 -8.88
C SER A 304 -15.15 -21.12 -8.50
N ALA A 305 -14.23 -21.29 -9.45
CA ALA A 305 -12.82 -21.01 -9.20
C ALA A 305 -12.63 -19.52 -8.90
N CYS A 306 -11.86 -19.22 -7.85
CA CYS A 306 -11.51 -17.86 -7.50
C CYS A 306 -10.26 -17.44 -8.25
N HIS A 307 -10.44 -16.62 -9.28
CA HIS A 307 -9.36 -15.93 -9.99
C HIS A 307 -9.68 -14.44 -10.06
N GLU A 308 -10.63 -14.07 -10.90
CA GLU A 308 -11.24 -12.75 -10.93
C GLU A 308 -12.75 -12.93 -11.17
N VAL A 309 -13.56 -12.50 -10.21
CA VAL A 309 -15.00 -12.65 -10.23
C VAL A 309 -15.63 -11.28 -10.03
N GLU A 310 -16.43 -10.85 -11.00
CA GLU A 310 -17.21 -9.62 -10.93
C GLU A 310 -18.69 -9.90 -11.16
N ARG A 311 -19.56 -9.32 -10.33
CA ARG A 311 -21.02 -9.41 -10.45
C ARG A 311 -21.66 -8.07 -10.10
N ARG A 312 -22.81 -7.78 -10.70
CA ARG A 312 -23.63 -6.62 -10.38
C ARG A 312 -25.02 -7.08 -9.94
N PHE A 313 -25.57 -6.40 -8.96
CA PHE A 313 -26.88 -6.65 -8.38
C PHE A 313 -27.70 -5.37 -8.45
N SER A 314 -28.82 -5.41 -9.17
CA SER A 314 -29.65 -4.24 -9.40
C SER A 314 -30.50 -3.91 -8.17
N ALA A 315 -30.62 -2.63 -7.82
CA ALA A 315 -31.52 -2.17 -6.76
C ALA A 315 -33.01 -2.35 -7.11
N GLU A 316 -33.35 -2.65 -8.36
CA GLU A 316 -34.73 -2.98 -8.76
C GLU A 316 -35.13 -4.40 -8.33
N GLU A 317 -34.18 -5.33 -8.35
CA GLU A 317 -34.40 -6.73 -7.98
C GLU A 317 -34.17 -7.01 -6.50
N PHE A 318 -33.37 -6.18 -5.84
CA PHE A 318 -32.94 -6.34 -4.46
C PHE A 318 -33.29 -5.12 -3.62
N LEU A 319 -33.83 -5.37 -2.44
CA LEU A 319 -34.10 -4.31 -1.47
C LEU A 319 -32.82 -4.01 -0.68
N PHE A 320 -32.10 -2.96 -1.05
CA PHE A 320 -30.95 -2.43 -0.29
C PHE A 320 -31.38 -1.27 0.61
N GLY A 321 -30.62 -0.99 1.67
CA GLY A 321 -30.97 0.02 2.67
C GLY A 321 -30.63 -0.42 4.09
N THR A 322 -30.59 0.53 5.04
CA THR A 322 -30.34 0.24 6.46
C THR A 322 -31.44 -0.62 7.08
N ASP A 323 -32.69 -0.41 6.63
CA ASP A 323 -33.87 -1.12 7.13
C ASP A 323 -34.16 -2.39 6.32
N ALA A 324 -33.36 -2.66 5.29
CA ALA A 324 -33.56 -3.75 4.37
C ALA A 324 -32.81 -5.02 4.82
N ASN A 325 -33.49 -6.16 4.76
CA ASN A 325 -32.94 -7.47 5.13
C ASN A 325 -32.10 -8.11 4.00
N THR A 326 -31.29 -7.34 3.28
CA THR A 326 -30.41 -7.90 2.25
C THR A 326 -28.99 -8.07 2.78
N THR A 327 -28.49 -9.30 2.73
CA THR A 327 -27.16 -9.65 3.26
C THR A 327 -26.46 -10.59 2.28
N PHE A 328 -25.23 -10.25 1.94
CA PHE A 328 -24.37 -11.06 1.09
C PHE A 328 -23.44 -11.88 1.98
N PHE A 329 -23.35 -13.17 1.71
CA PHE A 329 -22.39 -14.07 2.33
C PHE A 329 -21.47 -14.65 1.26
N VAL A 330 -20.16 -14.49 1.45
CA VAL A 330 -19.12 -14.98 0.55
C VAL A 330 -18.29 -15.99 1.31
N PHE A 331 -18.21 -17.21 0.79
CA PHE A 331 -17.41 -18.29 1.36
C PHE A 331 -16.28 -18.62 0.40
N LEU A 332 -15.04 -18.37 0.82
CA LEU A 332 -13.84 -18.79 0.11
C LEU A 332 -13.27 -20.03 0.80
N TYR A 333 -13.01 -21.10 0.06
CA TYR A 333 -12.56 -22.37 0.62
C TYR A 333 -11.68 -23.15 -0.35
N ASP A 334 -11.03 -24.21 0.14
CA ASP A 334 -10.22 -25.13 -0.68
C ASP A 334 -9.03 -24.43 -1.38
N PHE A 335 -8.48 -23.40 -0.74
CA PHE A 335 -7.22 -22.77 -1.15
C PHE A 335 -6.07 -23.22 -0.25
N LYS A 336 -4.84 -22.93 -0.68
CA LYS A 336 -3.62 -23.13 0.11
C LYS A 336 -2.88 -21.82 0.28
N THR A 337 -2.22 -21.64 1.42
CA THR A 337 -1.36 -20.49 1.68
C THR A 337 0.06 -20.74 1.12
N PRO A 338 0.79 -19.68 0.70
CA PRO A 338 0.43 -18.26 0.79
C PRO A 338 -0.58 -17.81 -0.28
N MET A 339 -1.52 -16.94 0.12
CA MET A 339 -2.58 -16.43 -0.77
C MET A 339 -2.93 -14.98 -0.46
N ILE A 340 -3.13 -14.18 -1.50
CA ILE A 340 -3.66 -12.82 -1.41
C ILE A 340 -5.09 -12.80 -1.93
N ILE A 341 -6.01 -12.27 -1.13
CA ILE A 341 -7.43 -12.15 -1.46
C ILE A 341 -7.80 -10.69 -1.43
N GLN A 342 -8.32 -10.18 -2.55
CA GLN A 342 -8.83 -8.82 -2.66
C GLN A 342 -10.33 -8.86 -2.93
N ILE A 343 -11.13 -8.26 -2.04
CA ILE A 343 -12.59 -8.30 -2.10
C ILE A 343 -13.17 -6.91 -1.90
N SER A 344 -14.19 -6.57 -2.67
CA SER A 344 -14.91 -5.32 -2.51
C SER A 344 -16.38 -5.44 -2.90
N PHE A 345 -17.18 -4.63 -2.22
CA PHE A 345 -18.54 -4.28 -2.62
C PHE A 345 -18.59 -2.77 -2.79
N ALA A 346 -19.10 -2.27 -3.91
CA ALA A 346 -19.24 -0.84 -4.15
C ALA A 346 -20.68 -0.49 -4.55
N GLN A 347 -21.20 0.55 -3.91
CA GLN A 347 -22.46 1.21 -4.23
C GLN A 347 -22.17 2.59 -4.79
N THR A 348 -21.73 2.60 -6.04
CA THR A 348 -21.56 3.81 -6.82
C THR A 348 -22.94 4.23 -7.37
N PRO A 349 -23.40 5.46 -7.12
CA PRO A 349 -24.61 5.95 -7.77
C PRO A 349 -24.43 5.84 -9.28
N SER A 350 -25.47 5.37 -9.98
CA SER A 350 -25.48 5.38 -11.43
C SER A 350 -25.14 6.79 -11.91
N VAL A 351 -24.14 6.92 -12.79
CA VAL A 351 -23.82 8.22 -13.39
C VAL A 351 -25.06 8.70 -14.11
N ASP A 352 -25.68 9.74 -13.58
CA ASP A 352 -26.80 10.42 -14.23
C ASP A 352 -26.23 11.20 -15.41
N TRP A 353 -26.13 10.51 -16.54
CA TRP A 353 -25.62 11.06 -17.79
C TRP A 353 -26.36 12.35 -18.16
N MET A 354 -27.65 12.46 -17.81
CA MET A 354 -28.44 13.67 -18.04
C MET A 354 -27.87 14.85 -17.24
N LYS A 355 -27.61 14.68 -15.94
CA LYS A 355 -26.97 15.73 -15.11
C LYS A 355 -25.56 16.07 -15.56
N PHE A 356 -24.76 15.10 -15.99
CA PHE A 356 -23.42 15.34 -16.53
C PHE A 356 -23.48 16.25 -17.78
N PHE A 357 -24.33 15.91 -18.76
CA PHE A 357 -24.49 16.69 -19.98
C PHE A 357 -25.10 18.08 -19.72
N ILE A 358 -26.08 18.20 -18.82
CA ILE A 358 -26.67 19.50 -18.45
C ILE A 358 -25.61 20.42 -17.83
N THR A 359 -24.81 19.91 -16.89
CA THR A 359 -23.78 20.70 -16.20
C THR A 359 -22.70 21.14 -17.17
N PHE A 360 -22.23 20.23 -18.02
CA PHE A 360 -21.25 20.54 -19.06
C PHE A 360 -21.76 21.58 -20.06
N ALA A 361 -23.01 21.42 -20.54
CA ALA A 361 -23.64 22.37 -21.45
C ALA A 361 -23.80 23.76 -20.83
N LEU A 362 -24.23 23.85 -19.56
CA LEU A 362 -24.32 25.11 -18.83
C LEU A 362 -22.97 25.83 -18.76
N CYS A 363 -21.90 25.12 -18.36
CA CYS A 363 -20.56 25.69 -18.33
C CYS A 363 -20.09 26.16 -19.71
N PHE A 364 -20.37 25.37 -20.76
CA PHE A 364 -20.01 25.73 -22.13
C PHE A 364 -20.70 27.02 -22.61
N PHE A 365 -22.02 27.17 -22.37
CA PHE A 365 -22.74 28.38 -22.73
C PHE A 365 -22.27 29.61 -21.94
N ILE A 366 -21.92 29.45 -20.65
CA ILE A 366 -21.35 30.54 -19.85
C ILE A 366 -20.03 31.03 -20.48
N LEU A 367 -19.15 30.10 -20.88
CA LEU A 367 -17.88 30.45 -21.53
C LEU A 367 -18.09 31.16 -22.88
N LEU A 368 -19.08 30.75 -23.68
CA LEU A 368 -19.43 31.43 -24.92
C LEU A 368 -19.92 32.86 -24.71
N VAL A 369 -20.75 33.09 -23.68
CA VAL A 369 -21.22 34.44 -23.33
C VAL A 369 -20.05 35.32 -22.89
N VAL A 370 -19.14 34.80 -22.07
CA VAL A 370 -17.92 35.54 -21.67
C VAL A 370 -17.05 35.87 -22.88
N ALA A 371 -16.82 34.91 -23.78
CA ALA A 371 -16.05 35.13 -25.00
C ALA A 371 -16.71 36.20 -25.90
N PHE A 372 -18.04 36.16 -26.06
CA PHE A 372 -18.78 37.17 -26.81
C PHE A 372 -18.72 38.56 -26.16
N ALA A 373 -18.82 38.63 -24.83
CA ALA A 373 -18.69 39.89 -24.09
C ALA A 373 -17.29 40.49 -24.27
N LEU A 374 -16.24 39.69 -24.12
CA LEU A 374 -14.85 40.11 -24.37
C LEU A 374 -14.64 40.55 -25.82
N TRP A 375 -15.21 39.82 -26.78
CA TRP A 375 -15.17 40.20 -28.19
C TRP A 375 -15.87 41.54 -28.44
N LYS A 376 -17.04 41.78 -27.82
CA LYS A 376 -17.76 43.05 -27.90
C LYS A 376 -17.01 44.21 -27.23
N ILE A 377 -16.40 43.98 -26.08
CA ILE A 377 -15.55 44.95 -25.40
C ILE A 377 -14.36 45.33 -26.30
N LYS A 378 -13.68 44.34 -26.87
CA LYS A 378 -12.59 44.55 -27.84
C LYS A 378 -13.08 45.39 -29.04
N GLN A 379 -14.23 45.02 -29.63
CA GLN A 379 -14.82 45.75 -30.75
C GLN A 379 -15.10 47.22 -30.41
N ARG A 380 -15.62 47.50 -29.21
CA ARG A 380 -15.87 48.87 -28.72
C ARG A 380 -14.57 49.65 -28.50
N PHE A 381 -13.57 49.01 -27.91
CA PHE A 381 -12.27 49.65 -27.66
C PHE A 381 -11.56 50.00 -28.98
N ASP A 382 -11.58 49.11 -29.96
CA ASP A 382 -10.99 49.34 -31.28
C ASP A 382 -11.65 50.53 -32.00
N LEU A 383 -12.99 50.65 -31.93
CA LEU A 383 -13.73 51.79 -32.48
C LEU A 383 -13.40 53.11 -31.77
N TYR A 384 -13.31 53.09 -30.43
CA TYR A 384 -12.93 54.26 -29.65
C TYR A 384 -11.53 54.75 -30.03
N ARG A 385 -10.55 53.84 -30.14
CA ARG A 385 -9.17 54.15 -30.51
C ARG A 385 -9.06 54.75 -31.91
N ARG A 386 -9.84 54.25 -32.88
CA ARG A 386 -9.89 54.82 -34.25
C ARG A 386 -10.41 56.26 -34.26
N ARG A 387 -11.46 56.56 -33.47
CA ARG A 387 -12.02 57.93 -33.37
C ARG A 387 -11.03 58.91 -32.75
N GLN A 388 -10.29 58.52 -31.71
CA GLN A 388 -9.27 59.39 -31.12
C GLN A 388 -8.17 59.76 -32.12
N ARG A 389 -7.70 58.82 -32.94
CA ARG A 389 -6.67 59.10 -33.98
C ARG A 389 -7.16 60.14 -34.99
N LEU A 390 -8.38 59.98 -35.50
CA LEU A 390 -8.99 60.95 -36.42
C LEU A 390 -9.07 62.35 -35.82
N PHE A 391 -9.41 62.47 -34.54
CA PHE A 391 -9.50 63.78 -33.87
C PHE A 391 -8.13 64.47 -33.78
N VAL A 392 -7.08 63.73 -33.43
CA VAL A 392 -5.70 64.26 -33.38
C VAL A 392 -5.23 64.68 -34.77
N GLU A 393 -5.51 63.86 -35.78
CA GLU A 393 -5.14 64.14 -37.17
C GLU A 393 -5.85 65.39 -37.71
N MET A 394 -7.16 65.52 -37.47
CA MET A 394 -7.94 66.71 -37.83
C MET A 394 -7.42 67.97 -37.11
N ALA A 395 -7.06 67.88 -35.83
CA ALA A 395 -6.49 69.00 -35.09
C ALA A 395 -5.14 69.44 -35.67
N GLN A 396 -4.29 68.49 -36.08
CA GLN A 396 -3.01 68.77 -36.74
C GLN A 396 -3.20 69.40 -38.13
N MET A 397 -4.22 69.00 -38.88
CA MET A 397 -4.58 69.65 -40.14
C MET A 397 -5.05 71.09 -39.91
N ALA A 398 -5.85 71.33 -38.87
CA ALA A 398 -6.39 72.66 -38.55
C ALA A 398 -5.36 73.64 -37.97
N SER A 399 -4.27 73.17 -37.36
CA SER A 399 -3.24 74.03 -36.74
C SER A 399 -2.17 74.54 -37.72
N ARG A 400 -2.25 74.19 -39.01
CA ARG A 400 -1.28 74.69 -40.00
C ARG A 400 -1.56 76.18 -40.28
N PRO A 401 -0.57 77.08 -40.13
CA PRO A 401 -0.81 78.52 -40.27
C PRO A 401 -1.15 78.88 -41.72
N PHE A 402 -2.27 79.59 -41.92
CA PHE A 402 -2.62 80.18 -43.22
C PHE A 402 -1.64 81.31 -43.56
N GLY A 403 -0.76 81.09 -44.53
CA GLY A 403 0.14 82.12 -45.06
C GLY A 403 -0.60 83.05 -46.02
N VAL A 404 -0.49 84.37 -45.82
CA VAL A 404 -1.00 85.38 -46.77
C VAL A 404 0.17 85.82 -47.66
N VAL A 405 0.02 85.71 -48.97
CA VAL A 405 1.02 86.17 -49.95
C VAL A 405 0.48 87.38 -50.70
N GLN A 406 1.21 88.49 -50.67
CA GLN A 406 0.89 89.69 -51.44
C GLN A 406 1.60 89.61 -52.81
N LEU A 407 0.83 89.72 -53.89
CA LEU A 407 1.34 89.58 -55.25
C LEU A 407 1.24 90.93 -55.97
N GLN A 408 2.38 91.50 -56.36
CA GLN A 408 2.47 92.77 -57.08
C GLN A 408 2.66 92.50 -58.57
N LEU A 409 1.73 92.96 -59.40
CA LEU A 409 1.76 92.79 -60.85
C LEU A 409 2.26 94.07 -61.51
N THR A 410 3.36 93.99 -62.28
CA THR A 410 3.86 95.10 -63.11
C THR A 410 3.38 94.95 -64.56
N PRO A 411 2.91 96.04 -65.21
CA PRO A 411 2.25 95.96 -66.51
C PRO A 411 3.18 95.76 -67.73
N ASP A 412 4.49 95.97 -67.61
CA ASP A 412 5.44 95.92 -68.75
C ASP A 412 6.55 94.87 -68.58
N ALA A 413 6.21 93.59 -68.79
CA ALA A 413 7.20 92.51 -68.90
C ALA A 413 7.01 91.72 -70.20
N SER A 414 7.40 92.33 -71.32
CA SER A 414 7.49 91.71 -72.65
C SER A 414 8.69 90.76 -72.80
N GLN A 415 8.99 89.95 -71.77
CA GLN A 415 9.97 88.85 -71.84
C GLN A 415 9.49 87.67 -70.99
N PHE A 416 9.22 86.54 -71.65
CA PHE A 416 8.93 85.26 -71.01
C PHE A 416 10.09 84.87 -70.06
N ARG A 417 9.86 84.93 -68.75
CA ARG A 417 10.70 84.28 -67.74
C ARG A 417 9.93 83.16 -67.06
N ASN A 418 10.63 82.10 -66.68
CA ASN A 418 10.08 80.94 -65.97
C ASN A 418 9.26 81.36 -64.74
N PRO A 419 8.04 80.81 -64.54
CA PRO A 419 7.19 81.19 -63.42
C PRO A 419 7.82 80.77 -62.09
N ARG A 420 7.76 81.66 -61.09
CA ARG A 420 8.17 81.35 -59.72
C ARG A 420 6.96 80.87 -58.90
N PRO A 421 7.11 79.82 -58.09
CA PRO A 421 6.02 79.31 -57.28
C PRO A 421 5.69 80.25 -56.11
N ILE A 422 4.41 80.31 -55.75
CA ILE A 422 3.87 81.04 -54.60
C ILE A 422 4.03 80.23 -53.32
N ALA A 423 3.81 78.91 -53.40
CA ALA A 423 3.98 77.98 -52.29
C ALA A 423 4.45 76.62 -52.82
N ILE A 424 5.24 75.92 -52.00
CA ILE A 424 5.73 74.57 -52.28
C ILE A 424 5.44 73.72 -51.04
N GLU A 425 4.60 72.70 -51.18
CA GLU A 425 4.26 71.77 -50.10
C GLU A 425 4.87 70.39 -50.41
N PRO A 426 5.96 69.98 -49.72
CA PRO A 426 6.58 68.69 -49.97
C PRO A 426 5.66 67.54 -49.53
N CYS A 427 5.62 66.48 -50.34
CA CYS A 427 5.04 65.21 -49.93
C CYS A 427 5.92 64.55 -48.84
N ASN A 428 5.38 63.56 -48.13
CA ASN A 428 6.01 62.93 -46.96
C ASN A 428 7.47 62.49 -47.17
N ASP A 429 7.84 62.13 -48.40
CA ASP A 429 9.16 61.59 -48.73
C ASP A 429 10.09 62.63 -49.38
N TYR A 430 9.68 63.92 -49.45
CA TYR A 430 10.42 65.05 -50.01
C TYR A 430 10.91 64.93 -51.47
N ARG A 431 10.51 63.89 -52.20
CA ARG A 431 10.85 63.68 -53.62
C ARG A 431 9.99 64.49 -54.59
N ALA A 432 8.74 64.74 -54.19
CA ALA A 432 7.77 65.52 -54.93
C ALA A 432 7.14 66.56 -54.02
N ALA A 433 6.65 67.64 -54.60
CA ALA A 433 5.92 68.67 -53.89
C ALA A 433 4.73 69.15 -54.73
N VAL A 434 3.65 69.50 -54.04
CA VAL A 434 2.56 70.25 -54.65
C VAL A 434 2.98 71.72 -54.69
N VAL A 435 3.14 72.23 -55.91
CA VAL A 435 3.60 73.58 -56.16
C VAL A 435 2.43 74.44 -56.59
N THR A 436 2.26 75.58 -55.95
CA THR A 436 1.19 76.53 -56.23
C THR A 436 1.73 77.70 -57.05
N PHE A 437 1.05 78.06 -58.14
CA PHE A 437 1.39 79.16 -59.03
C PHE A 437 0.21 80.11 -59.19
N ALA A 438 0.48 81.41 -59.40
CA ALA A 438 -0.51 82.30 -60.00
C ALA A 438 -0.33 82.29 -61.51
N VAL A 439 -1.43 82.06 -62.21
CA VAL A 439 -1.48 82.00 -63.67
C VAL A 439 -2.42 83.07 -64.19
N ARG A 440 -2.03 83.72 -65.29
CA ARG A 440 -2.92 84.62 -66.01
C ARG A 440 -3.84 83.81 -66.91
N LEU A 441 -5.14 84.03 -66.79
CA LEU A 441 -6.13 83.39 -67.65
C LEU A 441 -6.10 84.02 -69.06
N PRO A 442 -6.41 83.25 -70.11
CA PRO A 442 -6.37 83.74 -71.49
C PRO A 442 -7.35 84.90 -71.70
N THR A 443 -6.89 85.98 -72.31
CA THR A 443 -7.66 87.22 -72.56
C THR A 443 -8.36 87.25 -73.92
N GLY A 444 -8.46 86.11 -74.62
CA GLY A 444 -9.11 86.01 -75.92
C GLY A 444 -8.48 86.87 -77.03
N GLY A 445 -7.19 87.21 -76.91
CA GLY A 445 -6.47 88.07 -77.87
C GLY A 445 -6.47 89.56 -77.54
N GLN A 446 -7.15 90.00 -76.47
CA GLN A 446 -7.11 91.39 -76.01
C GLN A 446 -5.98 91.64 -74.99
N LYS A 447 -5.56 92.90 -74.82
CA LYS A 447 -4.49 93.29 -73.87
C LYS A 447 -4.91 93.14 -72.39
N PHE A 448 -6.19 93.30 -72.10
CA PHE A 448 -6.77 93.19 -70.75
C PHE A 448 -7.96 92.22 -70.75
N VAL A 449 -8.33 91.69 -69.58
CA VAL A 449 -9.55 90.88 -69.46
C VAL A 449 -10.80 91.76 -69.55
N PRO A 450 -11.95 91.23 -70.03
CA PRO A 450 -13.21 91.97 -70.05
C PRO A 450 -13.64 92.44 -68.65
N ASP A 451 -14.34 93.56 -68.60
CA ASP A 451 -14.85 94.13 -67.34
C ASP A 451 -15.73 93.11 -66.58
N GLY A 452 -15.49 92.99 -65.27
CA GLY A 452 -16.19 92.05 -64.40
C GLY A 452 -15.56 90.66 -64.28
N GLN A 453 -14.47 90.35 -64.97
CA GLN A 453 -13.73 89.09 -64.83
C GLN A 453 -12.36 89.25 -64.17
N THR A 454 -11.96 88.27 -63.36
CA THR A 454 -10.61 88.19 -62.80
C THR A 454 -9.68 87.50 -63.79
N GLY A 455 -8.65 88.20 -64.28
CA GLY A 455 -7.66 87.64 -65.21
C GLY A 455 -6.57 86.78 -64.55
N LEU A 456 -6.70 86.45 -63.27
CA LEU A 456 -5.72 85.70 -62.49
C LEU A 456 -6.39 84.50 -61.83
N ALA A 457 -5.74 83.33 -61.88
CA ALA A 457 -6.15 82.13 -61.16
C ALA A 457 -4.96 81.55 -60.40
N VAL A 458 -5.27 80.74 -59.38
CA VAL A 458 -4.28 79.93 -58.68
C VAL A 458 -4.34 78.52 -59.23
N ALA A 459 -3.20 77.99 -59.65
CA ALA A 459 -3.06 76.62 -60.15
C ALA A 459 -2.09 75.85 -59.25
N SER A 460 -2.35 74.56 -59.07
CA SER A 460 -1.46 73.64 -58.37
C SER A 460 -0.96 72.56 -59.33
N ALA A 461 0.34 72.28 -59.28
CA ALA A 461 0.95 71.20 -60.05
C ALA A 461 1.84 70.35 -59.14
N LEU A 462 1.85 69.03 -59.36
CA LEU A 462 2.81 68.14 -58.72
C LEU A 462 4.13 68.21 -59.48
N CYS A 463 5.20 68.62 -58.81
CA CYS A 463 6.52 68.72 -59.42
C CYS A 463 7.56 67.97 -58.59
N THR A 464 8.60 67.46 -59.24
CA THR A 464 9.77 66.89 -58.55
C THR A 464 10.59 68.02 -57.92
N VAL A 465 11.09 67.80 -56.70
CA VAL A 465 11.81 68.83 -55.95
C VAL A 465 13.27 68.83 -56.39
N THR A 466 13.79 69.98 -56.84
CA THR A 466 15.22 70.12 -57.19
C THR A 466 16.08 70.15 -55.92
N PRO A 467 17.37 69.73 -55.97
CA PRO A 467 18.25 69.73 -54.79
C PRO A 467 18.37 71.09 -54.08
N ALA A 468 18.34 72.19 -54.83
CA ALA A 468 18.37 73.55 -54.27
C ALA A 468 17.09 73.92 -53.51
N GLN A 469 15.92 73.45 -53.99
CA GLN A 469 14.63 73.66 -53.32
C GLN A 469 14.49 72.77 -52.07
N LEU A 470 15.01 71.55 -52.13
CA LEU A 470 15.07 70.64 -50.99
C LEU A 470 15.89 71.26 -49.84
N ALA A 471 17.03 71.87 -50.16
CA ALA A 471 17.87 72.56 -49.18
C ALA A 471 17.14 73.71 -48.48
N GLN A 472 16.36 74.52 -49.20
CA GLN A 472 15.55 75.60 -48.59
C GLN A 472 14.42 75.05 -47.70
N LEU A 473 13.72 73.99 -48.13
CA LEU A 473 12.64 73.37 -47.34
C LEU A 473 13.14 72.68 -46.08
N GLN A 474 14.42 72.26 -46.05
CA GLN A 474 15.07 71.65 -44.90
C GLN A 474 15.74 72.66 -43.96
N THR A 475 15.81 73.96 -44.31
CA THR A 475 16.33 74.97 -43.38
C THR A 475 15.34 75.24 -42.24
N PRO A 476 15.76 75.18 -40.96
CA PRO A 476 14.89 75.55 -39.84
C PRO A 476 14.57 77.05 -39.89
N PRO A 477 13.35 77.49 -39.55
CA PRO A 477 12.99 78.90 -39.60
C PRO A 477 13.87 79.74 -38.66
N LEU A 478 14.44 80.83 -39.16
CA LEU A 478 15.16 81.80 -38.33
C LEU A 478 14.21 82.35 -37.25
N VAL A 479 14.59 82.19 -35.98
CA VAL A 479 13.84 82.65 -34.81
C VAL A 479 13.76 84.17 -34.82
N VAL A 480 12.61 84.73 -35.21
CA VAL A 480 12.31 86.15 -35.02
C VAL A 480 12.06 86.41 -33.53
N GLN A 481 13.08 86.90 -32.81
CA GLN A 481 12.92 87.38 -31.44
C GLN A 481 12.07 88.66 -31.42
N ARG A 482 10.76 88.54 -31.13
CA ARG A 482 9.90 89.68 -30.77
C ARG A 482 9.95 89.94 -29.26
N LYS A 483 10.86 90.83 -28.80
CA LYS A 483 10.73 91.49 -27.49
C LYS A 483 9.70 92.63 -27.60
N ARG A 484 8.77 92.68 -26.64
CA ARG A 484 7.64 93.61 -26.55
C ARG A 484 8.06 95.01 -26.03
N LYS A 485 7.58 96.04 -26.75
CA LYS A 485 6.99 97.34 -26.29
C LYS A 485 7.93 98.35 -25.58
N LEU A 486 7.89 99.67 -25.78
CA LEU A 486 6.97 100.61 -26.44
C LEU A 486 7.71 101.98 -26.60
N LYS A 487 7.63 102.65 -27.76
CA LYS A 487 7.30 104.10 -27.94
C LYS A 487 7.52 104.53 -29.40
N ARG A 488 6.48 105.17 -29.97
CA ARG A 488 6.43 105.94 -31.24
C ARG A 488 6.83 107.42 -30.96
N PRO A 489 6.90 108.36 -31.93
CA PRO A 489 6.80 108.27 -33.41
C PRO A 489 7.92 109.06 -34.17
N SER A 490 7.91 108.95 -35.52
CA SER A 490 8.30 109.93 -36.58
C SER A 490 8.97 109.17 -37.74
N CYS A 491 8.33 108.99 -38.90
CA CYS A 491 8.18 109.89 -40.07
C CYS A 491 9.31 109.78 -41.11
N LEU A 492 8.89 109.45 -42.35
CA LEU A 492 9.45 109.82 -43.68
C LEU A 492 10.83 109.22 -44.07
N PHE A 493 10.96 108.35 -45.09
CA PHE A 493 10.81 108.47 -46.57
C PHE A 493 12.16 108.67 -47.30
N LEU A 494 12.24 108.03 -48.47
CA LEU A 494 13.21 108.16 -49.59
C LEU A 494 14.60 107.52 -49.35
N SER A 495 15.36 107.08 -50.35
CA SER A 495 15.17 106.48 -51.69
C SER A 495 16.58 106.08 -52.16
N SER A 496 16.67 105.41 -53.31
CA SER A 496 17.84 105.27 -54.21
C SER A 496 19.09 104.51 -53.74
N SER A 497 19.41 103.46 -54.48
CA SER A 497 20.48 103.51 -55.49
C SER A 497 20.00 102.82 -56.75
#